data_AF-A0A359E1K6-F1
#
_entry.id   AF-A0A359E1K6-F1
#
_cell.length_a   1.000
_cell.length_b   1.000
_cell.length_c   1.000
_cell.angle_alpha   90.00
_cell.angle_beta   90.00
_cell.angle_gamma   90.00
#
_symmetry.space_group_name_H-M   'P 1'
#
loop_
_entity.id
_entity.type
_entity.pdbx_description
1 polymer ?
#
loop_
_entity_poly.entity_id
_entity_poly.type
_entity_poly.pdbx_seq_one_letter_code
_entity_poly.pdbx_strand_id
1 'polypeptide(L)'
;MYYSIELIRLISVILITFTHIRHNFTDGAMFVLLEQIPLYGTLILSIISGFLYSEITSKKGGLVKKKTRSLLIPYLIANIVVIIPVVIAHFFGIDVLNRLDVGIELITNGLFSISAAPVNPPTYFIRDLFIIFMIVEVLRSRNYYLLVGLIGLAFFGELLLRYDILILFLSGVVLSKVNGIHQEYFWWSVMITVLGAAVCFWFQIPFEKHVLSILFFILLINWKVGFMDVGGYSYTLHLYHSPVIVVLFPILYA
;
A
#
# COMPACT_ATOMS: atom_id res chain seq x y z
N MET A 1 -8.44 -1.18 -21.20
CA MET A 1 -8.15 -1.85 -19.92
C MET A 1 -6.64 -2.05 -19.86
N TYR A 2 -5.97 -1.54 -18.82
CA TYR A 2 -4.49 -1.54 -18.77
C TYR A 2 -4.01 -2.86 -18.16
N TYR A 3 -3.91 -3.91 -18.97
CA TYR A 3 -3.50 -5.25 -18.52
C TYR A 3 -2.13 -5.28 -17.82
N SER A 4 -1.21 -4.41 -18.26
CA SER A 4 0.07 -4.16 -17.62
C SER A 4 -0.08 -3.72 -16.15
N ILE A 5 -1.08 -2.90 -15.84
CA ILE A 5 -1.30 -2.41 -14.47
C ILE A 5 -1.78 -3.52 -13.54
N GLU A 6 -2.54 -4.49 -14.03
CA GLU A 6 -2.96 -5.65 -13.23
C GLU A 6 -1.76 -6.54 -12.88
N LEU A 7 -0.84 -6.76 -13.83
CA LEU A 7 0.39 -7.50 -13.57
C LEU A 7 1.27 -6.79 -12.52
N ILE A 8 1.49 -5.48 -12.68
CA ILE A 8 2.31 -4.70 -11.73
C ILE A 8 1.68 -4.74 -10.34
N ARG A 9 0.35 -4.65 -10.24
CA ARG A 9 -0.37 -4.73 -8.97
C ARG A 9 -0.19 -6.10 -8.32
N LEU A 10 -0.31 -7.19 -9.09
CA LEU A 10 -0.10 -8.54 -8.57
C LEU A 10 1.33 -8.71 -8.04
N ILE A 11 2.34 -8.33 -8.83
CA ILE A 11 3.75 -8.40 -8.41
C ILE A 11 3.97 -7.59 -7.14
N SER A 12 3.45 -6.36 -7.08
CA SER A 12 3.58 -5.48 -5.92
C SER A 12 2.92 -6.08 -4.67
N VAL A 13 1.77 -6.75 -4.82
CA VAL A 13 1.13 -7.47 -3.71
C VAL A 13 1.98 -8.65 -3.26
N ILE A 14 2.49 -9.46 -4.19
CA ILE A 14 3.37 -10.59 -3.87
C ILE A 14 4.60 -10.10 -3.09
N LEU A 15 5.23 -9.01 -3.55
CA LEU A 15 6.34 -8.37 -2.85
C LEU A 15 5.96 -7.97 -1.42
N ILE A 16 4.78 -7.38 -1.21
CA ILE A 16 4.32 -7.02 0.14
C ILE A 16 4.17 -8.25 1.05
N THR A 17 3.79 -9.42 0.52
CA THR A 17 3.66 -10.62 1.37
C THR A 17 4.97 -11.00 2.07
N PHE A 18 6.12 -10.74 1.43
CA PHE A 18 7.44 -11.01 2.01
C PHE A 18 7.81 -10.03 3.15
N THR A 19 7.18 -8.86 3.25
CA THR A 19 7.48 -7.88 4.32
C THR A 19 7.06 -8.34 5.72
N HIS A 20 6.29 -9.43 5.83
CA HIS A 20 5.84 -9.98 7.11
C HIS A 20 6.81 -10.94 7.76
N ILE A 21 7.72 -11.51 6.97
CA ILE A 21 8.65 -12.49 7.47
C ILE A 21 9.93 -11.73 7.80
N ARG A 22 10.16 -11.50 9.11
CA ARG A 22 11.47 -11.01 9.56
C ARG A 22 12.46 -12.14 9.38
N HIS A 23 13.34 -11.98 8.41
CA HIS A 23 14.50 -12.83 8.28
C HIS A 23 15.65 -12.17 9.06
N ASN A 24 16.61 -12.98 9.49
CA ASN A 24 17.85 -12.47 10.10
C ASN A 24 18.97 -12.38 9.06
N PHE A 25 18.63 -12.13 7.79
CA PHE A 25 19.64 -12.00 6.75
C PHE A 25 20.25 -10.61 6.86
N THR A 26 21.57 -10.53 6.98
CA THR A 26 22.27 -9.23 7.08
C THR A 26 22.88 -8.80 5.76
N ASP A 27 23.21 -9.75 4.87
CA ASP A 27 23.87 -9.49 3.59
C ASP A 27 23.51 -10.53 2.52
N GLY A 28 23.84 -10.22 1.26
CA GLY A 28 23.75 -11.14 0.13
C GLY A 28 22.45 -11.04 -0.68
N ALA A 29 22.34 -11.90 -1.71
CA ALA A 29 21.23 -11.86 -2.67
C ALA A 29 19.85 -12.11 -2.01
N MET A 30 19.81 -12.97 -0.98
CA MET A 30 18.57 -13.27 -0.25
C MET A 30 18.09 -12.09 0.59
N PHE A 31 19.00 -11.34 1.22
CA PHE A 31 18.66 -10.11 1.94
C PHE A 31 18.04 -9.08 1.00
N VAL A 32 18.66 -8.86 -0.18
CA VAL A 32 18.11 -7.94 -1.17
C VAL A 32 16.71 -8.40 -1.63
N LEU A 33 16.56 -9.68 -1.95
CA LEU A 33 15.31 -10.23 -2.50
C LEU A 33 14.16 -10.22 -1.49
N LEU A 34 14.43 -10.55 -0.23
CA LEU A 34 13.40 -10.75 0.79
C LEU A 34 13.20 -9.55 1.73
N GLU A 35 14.14 -8.61 1.80
CA GLU A 35 14.04 -7.45 2.69
C GLU A 35 14.03 -6.11 1.94
N GLN A 36 14.82 -5.94 0.86
CA GLN A 36 14.89 -4.66 0.15
C GLN A 36 13.85 -4.51 -0.96
N ILE A 37 13.74 -5.49 -1.87
CA ILE A 37 12.78 -5.44 -2.99
C ILE A 37 11.32 -5.31 -2.51
N PRO A 38 10.88 -6.01 -1.44
CA PRO A 38 9.52 -5.90 -0.91
C PRO A 38 9.08 -4.48 -0.55
N LEU A 39 10.02 -3.61 -0.17
CA LEU A 39 9.73 -2.21 0.19
C LEU A 39 9.14 -1.42 -0.98
N TYR A 40 9.51 -1.76 -2.22
CA TYR A 40 8.99 -1.12 -3.43
C TYR A 40 7.52 -1.44 -3.70
N GLY A 41 6.99 -2.55 -3.18
CA GLY A 41 5.63 -2.99 -3.45
C GLY A 41 4.58 -1.94 -3.05
N THR A 42 4.67 -1.41 -1.82
CA THR A 42 3.74 -0.37 -1.34
C THR A 42 3.91 0.97 -2.07
N LEU A 43 5.14 1.31 -2.45
CA LEU A 43 5.46 2.55 -3.17
C LEU A 43 4.83 2.52 -4.56
N ILE A 44 5.04 1.44 -5.32
CA ILE A 44 4.47 1.25 -6.65
C ILE A 44 2.94 1.17 -6.60
N LEU A 45 2.36 0.48 -5.60
CA LEU A 45 0.89 0.44 -5.42
C LEU A 45 0.29 1.83 -5.18
N SER A 46 1.02 2.71 -4.49
CA SER A 46 0.61 4.11 -4.25
C SER A 46 0.51 4.87 -5.58
N ILE A 47 1.51 4.73 -6.45
CA ILE A 47 1.54 5.34 -7.78
C ILE A 47 0.41 4.80 -8.66
N ILE A 48 0.23 3.47 -8.71
CA ILE A 48 -0.87 2.81 -9.45
C ILE A 48 -2.21 3.37 -9.00
N SER A 49 -2.42 3.53 -7.69
CA SER A 49 -3.69 4.00 -7.14
C SER A 49 -4.00 5.44 -7.58
N GLY A 50 -2.99 6.31 -7.61
CA GLY A 50 -3.11 7.68 -8.12
C GLY A 50 -3.38 7.72 -9.63
N PHE A 51 -2.66 6.91 -10.40
CA PHE A 51 -2.85 6.79 -11.84
C PHE A 51 -4.29 6.34 -12.19
N LEU A 52 -4.75 5.24 -11.59
CA LEU A 52 -6.10 4.70 -11.81
C LEU A 52 -7.20 5.63 -11.27
N TYR A 53 -6.90 6.41 -10.23
CA TYR A 53 -7.82 7.45 -9.79
C TYR A 53 -8.05 8.46 -10.91
N SER A 54 -6.97 9.03 -11.47
CA SER A 54 -7.05 10.04 -12.53
C SER A 54 -7.74 9.51 -13.79
N GLU A 55 -7.35 8.32 -14.28
CA GLU A 55 -7.88 7.75 -15.53
C GLU A 55 -9.36 7.33 -15.46
N ILE A 56 -9.72 6.60 -14.39
CA ILE A 56 -10.97 5.83 -14.34
C ILE A 56 -11.93 6.40 -13.30
N THR A 57 -11.42 6.71 -12.12
CA THR A 57 -12.26 6.93 -10.93
C THR A 57 -12.72 8.38 -10.81
N SER A 58 -11.88 9.34 -11.21
CA SER A 58 -12.13 10.78 -11.19
C SER A 58 -13.36 11.17 -12.01
N LYS A 59 -13.75 10.38 -13.01
CA LYS A 59 -14.90 10.65 -13.88
C LYS A 59 -16.22 10.13 -13.30
N LYS A 60 -16.18 9.33 -12.23
CA LYS A 60 -17.35 8.68 -11.63
C LYS A 60 -17.75 9.39 -10.34
N GLY A 61 -19.06 9.43 -10.05
CA GLY A 61 -19.59 9.91 -8.77
C GLY A 61 -19.53 8.86 -7.66
N GLY A 62 -19.69 9.32 -6.41
CA GLY A 62 -19.76 8.49 -5.20
C GLY A 62 -18.43 7.81 -4.86
N LEU A 63 -17.33 8.57 -4.86
CA LEU A 63 -15.98 8.05 -4.64
C LEU A 63 -15.87 7.39 -3.26
N VAL A 64 -16.31 8.10 -2.21
CA VAL A 64 -16.20 7.61 -0.83
C VAL A 64 -16.99 6.33 -0.63
N LYS A 65 -18.26 6.26 -1.04
CA LYS A 65 -19.07 5.03 -0.90
C LYS A 65 -18.39 3.81 -1.54
N LYS A 66 -17.81 3.99 -2.74
CA LYS A 66 -17.08 2.91 -3.43
C LYS A 66 -15.80 2.53 -2.67
N LYS A 67 -15.02 3.52 -2.23
CA LYS A 67 -13.76 3.31 -1.50
C LYS A 67 -13.99 2.78 -0.09
N THR A 68 -15.10 3.09 0.56
CA THR A 68 -15.51 2.46 1.82
C THR A 68 -15.74 0.97 1.62
N ARG A 69 -16.48 0.58 0.57
CA ARG A 69 -16.73 -0.84 0.26
C ARG A 69 -15.48 -1.58 -0.20
N SER A 70 -14.60 -0.91 -0.95
CA SER A 70 -13.43 -1.57 -1.53
C SER A 70 -12.17 -1.50 -0.67
N LEU A 71 -12.04 -0.53 0.24
CA LEU A 71 -10.84 -0.32 1.07
C LEU A 71 -11.15 -0.45 2.57
N LEU A 72 -12.02 0.42 3.11
CA LEU A 72 -12.25 0.50 4.56
C LEU A 72 -12.88 -0.78 5.15
N ILE A 73 -13.93 -1.31 4.54
CA ILE A 73 -14.60 -2.52 5.04
C ILE A 73 -13.61 -3.71 5.02
N PRO A 74 -12.92 -4.02 3.90
CA PRO A 74 -11.94 -5.09 3.89
C PRO A 74 -10.78 -4.87 4.87
N TYR A 75 -10.30 -3.62 5.02
CA TYR A 75 -9.29 -3.25 6.02
C TYR A 75 -9.73 -3.61 7.45
N LEU A 76 -10.97 -3.25 7.82
CA LEU A 76 -11.50 -3.55 9.15
C LEU A 76 -11.65 -5.07 9.35
N ILE A 77 -12.19 -5.78 8.35
CA ILE A 77 -12.34 -7.24 8.41
C ILE A 77 -10.97 -7.90 8.58
N ALA A 78 -9.97 -7.53 7.78
CA ALA A 78 -8.64 -8.13 7.87
C ALA A 78 -8.02 -7.92 9.24
N ASN A 79 -8.13 -6.74 9.84
CA ASN A 79 -7.60 -6.49 11.19
C ASN A 79 -8.39 -7.24 12.27
N ILE A 80 -9.73 -7.28 12.20
CA ILE A 80 -10.56 -8.04 13.15
C ILE A 80 -10.22 -9.53 13.11
N VAL A 81 -10.06 -10.11 11.92
CA VAL A 81 -9.72 -11.52 11.73
C VAL A 81 -8.35 -11.86 12.32
N VAL A 82 -7.41 -10.91 12.42
CA VAL A 82 -6.15 -11.13 13.17
C VAL A 82 -6.34 -10.92 14.67
N ILE A 83 -7.04 -9.87 15.08
CA ILE A 83 -7.23 -9.51 16.48
C ILE A 83 -7.96 -10.63 17.25
N ILE A 84 -9.01 -11.23 16.68
CA ILE A 84 -9.82 -12.23 17.38
C ILE A 84 -8.99 -13.46 17.79
N PRO A 85 -8.32 -14.21 16.89
CA PRO A 85 -7.50 -15.36 17.26
C PRO A 85 -6.38 -15.01 18.23
N VAL A 86 -5.78 -13.83 18.05
CA VAL A 86 -4.65 -13.37 18.86
C VAL A 86 -5.08 -13.06 20.30
N VAL A 87 -6.22 -12.40 20.49
CA VAL A 87 -6.80 -12.18 21.83
C VAL A 87 -7.18 -13.50 22.47
N ILE A 88 -7.76 -14.44 21.71
CA ILE A 88 -8.07 -15.79 22.20
C ILE A 88 -6.78 -16.50 22.66
N ALA A 89 -5.72 -16.48 21.86
CA ALA A 89 -4.43 -17.10 22.20
C ALA A 89 -3.81 -16.51 23.48
N HIS A 90 -3.92 -15.19 23.66
CA HIS A 90 -3.47 -14.51 24.88
C HIS A 90 -4.23 -15.00 26.12
N PHE A 91 -5.54 -15.26 26.03
CA PHE A 91 -6.31 -15.87 27.14
C PHE A 91 -5.85 -17.30 27.48
N PHE A 92 -5.21 -18.02 26.56
CA PHE A 92 -4.58 -19.32 26.80
C PHE A 92 -3.11 -19.21 27.28
N GLY A 93 -2.62 -18.01 27.56
CA GLY A 93 -1.24 -17.77 28.01
C GLY A 93 -0.20 -17.81 26.89
N ILE A 94 -0.63 -17.83 25.62
CA ILE A 94 0.25 -17.79 24.45
C ILE A 94 0.41 -16.33 24.03
N ASP A 95 1.58 -15.75 24.28
CA ASP A 95 1.86 -14.38 23.88
C ASP A 95 2.29 -14.31 22.40
N VAL A 96 1.30 -14.17 21.52
CA VAL A 96 1.50 -13.98 20.08
C VAL A 96 1.75 -12.50 19.75
N LEU A 97 1.43 -11.58 20.67
CA LEU A 97 1.54 -10.14 20.49
C LEU A 97 2.87 -9.61 21.01
N ASN A 98 3.95 -9.85 20.26
CA ASN A 98 5.25 -9.23 20.59
C ASN A 98 5.29 -7.69 20.50
N ARG A 99 4.17 -7.01 20.15
CA ARG A 99 4.17 -5.59 19.76
C ARG A 99 3.03 -4.73 20.31
N LEU A 100 1.97 -5.32 20.86
CA LEU A 100 0.76 -4.61 21.28
C LEU A 100 0.21 -5.27 22.54
N ASP A 101 0.02 -4.49 23.61
CA ASP A 101 -0.56 -5.00 24.84
C ASP A 101 -2.08 -5.17 24.72
N VAL A 102 -2.66 -6.07 25.50
CA VAL A 102 -4.12 -6.32 25.47
C VAL A 102 -4.83 -5.21 26.25
N GLY A 103 -5.11 -4.11 25.55
CA GLY A 103 -5.77 -2.93 26.11
C GLY A 103 -6.44 -2.05 25.05
N ILE A 104 -6.74 -0.79 25.41
CA ILE A 104 -7.36 0.19 24.50
C ILE A 104 -6.52 0.39 23.23
N GLU A 105 -5.19 0.22 23.32
CA GLU A 105 -4.26 0.31 22.19
C GLU A 105 -4.53 -0.73 21.09
N LEU A 106 -5.04 -1.91 21.45
CA LEU A 106 -5.42 -2.92 20.47
C LEU A 106 -6.59 -2.45 19.59
N ILE A 107 -7.49 -1.65 20.15
CA ILE A 107 -8.61 -1.07 19.40
C ILE A 107 -8.16 0.18 18.65
N THR A 108 -7.51 1.13 19.33
CA THR A 108 -7.15 2.43 18.72
C THR A 108 -6.06 2.28 17.66
N ASN A 109 -4.99 1.54 17.94
CA ASN A 109 -3.89 1.33 17.01
C ASN A 109 -4.04 0.03 16.23
N GLY A 110 -4.42 -1.05 16.90
CA GLY A 110 -4.52 -2.35 16.26
C GLY A 110 -5.62 -2.44 15.19
N LEU A 111 -6.81 -1.87 15.46
CA LEU A 111 -7.95 -1.89 14.53
C LEU A 111 -8.05 -0.61 13.68
N PHE A 112 -7.95 0.57 14.28
CA PHE A 112 -8.15 1.85 13.56
C PHE A 112 -6.85 2.54 13.12
N SER A 113 -5.70 2.09 13.64
CA SER A 113 -4.38 2.65 13.35
C SER A 113 -4.32 4.17 13.54
N ILE A 114 -4.86 4.66 14.66
CA ILE A 114 -4.97 6.10 14.92
C ILE A 114 -3.59 6.76 14.97
N SER A 115 -2.63 6.18 15.71
CA SER A 115 -1.30 6.78 15.90
C SER A 115 -0.14 5.82 15.59
N ALA A 116 -0.42 4.54 15.37
CA ALA A 116 0.59 3.54 15.05
C ALA A 116 0.08 2.54 14.00
N ALA A 117 1.00 1.74 13.46
CA ALA A 117 0.67 0.71 12.48
C ALA A 117 -0.32 -0.33 13.04
N PRO A 118 -1.24 -0.83 12.21
CA PRO A 118 -2.20 -1.87 12.59
C PRO A 118 -1.52 -3.19 12.97
N VAL A 119 -2.29 -4.08 13.59
CA VAL A 119 -1.84 -5.47 13.89
C VAL A 119 -1.38 -6.17 12.60
N ASN A 120 -2.06 -5.93 11.48
CA ASN A 120 -1.63 -6.36 10.15
C ASN A 120 -0.89 -5.20 9.46
N PRO A 121 0.45 -5.10 9.53
CA PRO A 121 1.16 -3.87 9.21
C PRO A 121 0.85 -3.30 7.82
N PRO A 122 0.89 -4.04 6.69
CA PRO A 122 0.60 -3.47 5.38
C PRO A 122 -0.77 -2.83 5.24
N THR A 123 -1.72 -3.11 6.13
CA THR A 123 -3.03 -2.45 6.09
C THR A 123 -2.95 -0.96 6.42
N TYR A 124 -1.82 -0.43 6.97
CA TYR A 124 -1.60 1.03 7.05
C TYR A 124 -1.65 1.68 5.67
N PHE A 125 -1.19 0.99 4.62
CA PHE A 125 -1.23 1.53 3.26
C PHE A 125 -2.68 1.70 2.79
N ILE A 126 -3.54 0.72 3.09
CA ILE A 126 -4.97 0.77 2.74
C ILE A 126 -5.67 1.91 3.50
N ARG A 127 -5.34 2.09 4.79
CA ARG A 127 -5.86 3.18 5.65
C ARG A 127 -5.48 4.54 5.07
N ASP A 128 -4.20 4.79 4.87
CA ASP A 128 -3.69 6.06 4.35
C ASP A 128 -4.25 6.34 2.95
N LEU A 129 -4.33 5.33 2.08
CA LEU A 129 -4.96 5.46 0.77
C LEU A 129 -6.45 5.83 0.86
N PHE A 130 -7.19 5.24 1.79
CA PHE A 130 -8.59 5.61 2.04
C PHE A 130 -8.72 7.07 2.50
N ILE A 131 -7.85 7.52 3.40
CA ILE A 131 -7.80 8.91 3.88
C ILE A 131 -7.50 9.88 2.73
N ILE A 132 -6.54 9.54 1.87
CA ILE A 132 -6.25 10.31 0.64
C ILE A 132 -7.51 10.43 -0.22
N PHE A 133 -8.26 9.35 -0.44
CA PHE A 133 -9.51 9.41 -1.20
C PHE A 133 -10.59 10.26 -0.51
N MET A 134 -10.65 10.29 0.83
CA MET A 134 -11.55 11.19 1.56
C MET A 134 -11.17 12.66 1.35
N ILE A 135 -9.87 13.00 1.47
CA ILE A 135 -9.36 14.36 1.21
C ILE A 135 -9.70 14.78 -0.22
N VAL A 136 -9.44 13.91 -1.20
CA VAL A 136 -9.76 14.17 -2.60
C VAL A 136 -11.26 14.41 -2.81
N GLU A 137 -12.13 13.65 -2.17
CA GLU A 137 -13.59 13.86 -2.28
C GLU A 137 -14.02 15.17 -1.63
N VAL A 138 -13.43 15.57 -0.49
CA VAL A 138 -13.67 16.87 0.13
C VAL A 138 -13.31 17.99 -0.83
N LEU A 139 -12.13 17.94 -1.44
CA LEU A 139 -11.65 18.95 -2.39
C LEU A 139 -12.51 19.01 -3.66
N ARG A 140 -12.94 17.86 -4.17
CA ARG A 140 -13.68 17.77 -5.43
C ARG A 140 -15.16 18.09 -5.29
N SER A 141 -15.83 17.47 -4.32
CA SER A 141 -17.29 17.51 -4.16
C SER A 141 -17.75 18.57 -3.14
N ARG A 142 -16.81 19.20 -2.42
CA ARG A 142 -17.08 20.12 -1.30
C ARG A 142 -17.96 19.50 -0.22
N ASN A 143 -17.92 18.18 -0.08
CA ASN A 143 -18.66 17.47 0.96
C ASN A 143 -17.94 17.62 2.31
N TYR A 144 -18.21 18.72 2.99
CA TYR A 144 -17.59 19.06 4.27
C TYR A 144 -17.97 18.12 5.42
N TYR A 145 -19.00 17.28 5.29
CA TYR A 145 -19.30 16.26 6.31
C TYR A 145 -18.12 15.30 6.53
N LEU A 146 -17.32 15.05 5.49
CA LEU A 146 -16.12 14.22 5.58
C LEU A 146 -14.99 14.91 6.38
N LEU A 147 -14.99 16.24 6.49
CA LEU A 147 -14.02 16.95 7.34
C LEU A 147 -14.17 16.58 8.80
N VAL A 148 -15.39 16.27 9.27
CA VAL A 148 -15.59 15.85 10.67
C VAL A 148 -14.78 14.58 10.97
N GLY A 149 -14.80 13.61 10.05
CA GLY A 149 -13.99 12.39 10.17
C GLY A 149 -12.48 12.65 10.09
N LEU A 150 -12.04 13.52 9.17
CA LEU A 150 -10.63 13.88 9.02
C LEU A 150 -10.10 14.66 10.23
N ILE A 151 -10.87 15.61 10.75
CA ILE A 151 -10.54 16.39 11.94
C ILE A 151 -10.50 15.47 13.17
N GLY A 152 -11.47 14.56 13.30
CA GLY A 152 -11.46 13.55 14.37
C GLY A 152 -10.17 12.74 14.34
N LEU A 153 -9.78 12.21 13.17
CA LEU A 153 -8.52 11.46 13.03
C LEU A 153 -7.29 12.31 13.36
N ALA A 154 -7.23 13.56 12.87
CA ALA A 154 -6.11 14.47 13.14
C ALA A 154 -6.02 14.93 14.60
N PHE A 155 -7.13 14.92 15.34
CA PHE A 155 -7.15 15.29 16.75
C PHE A 155 -6.69 14.13 17.65
N PHE A 156 -7.14 12.91 17.35
CA PHE A 156 -6.83 11.73 18.17
C PHE A 156 -5.54 11.02 17.75
N GLY A 157 -4.98 11.33 16.57
CA GLY A 157 -3.74 10.72 16.09
C GLY A 157 -3.22 11.33 14.79
N GLU A 158 -2.57 10.51 13.98
CA GLU A 158 -1.95 10.96 12.73
C GLU A 158 -2.91 10.81 11.55
N LEU A 159 -3.08 11.91 10.79
CA LEU A 159 -3.91 11.93 9.59
C LEU A 159 -3.39 10.96 8.53
N LEU A 160 -2.08 10.92 8.31
CA LEU A 160 -1.41 9.94 7.46
C LEU A 160 -0.22 9.40 8.24
N LEU A 161 -0.10 8.08 8.35
CA LEU A 161 1.07 7.44 8.98
C LEU A 161 2.30 7.52 8.07
N ARG A 162 2.09 7.60 6.75
CA ARG A 162 3.16 7.74 5.76
C ARG A 162 2.81 8.76 4.69
N TYR A 163 3.37 9.97 4.83
CA TYR A 163 3.27 11.04 3.85
C TYR A 163 3.81 10.66 2.46
N ASP A 164 4.76 9.73 2.40
CA ASP A 164 5.29 9.16 1.15
C ASP A 164 4.19 8.63 0.23
N ILE A 165 3.14 8.01 0.80
CA ILE A 165 2.01 7.45 0.04
C ILE A 165 1.26 8.57 -0.68
N LEU A 166 1.05 9.72 -0.03
CA LEU A 166 0.39 10.87 -0.64
C LEU A 166 1.22 11.43 -1.80
N ILE A 167 2.52 11.61 -1.61
CA ILE A 167 3.42 12.12 -2.66
C ILE A 167 3.42 11.19 -3.88
N LEU A 168 3.54 9.88 -3.64
CA LEU A 168 3.53 8.89 -4.71
C LEU A 168 2.17 8.77 -5.39
N PHE A 169 1.07 8.88 -4.65
CA PHE A 169 -0.27 8.96 -5.22
C PHE A 169 -0.41 10.17 -6.15
N LEU A 170 0.03 11.35 -5.72
CA LEU A 170 0.00 12.56 -6.55
C LEU A 170 0.89 12.40 -7.79
N SER A 171 2.05 11.77 -7.67
CA SER A 171 2.91 11.47 -8.82
C SER A 171 2.18 10.60 -9.85
N GLY A 172 1.45 9.57 -9.41
CA GLY A 172 0.60 8.75 -10.28
C GLY A 172 -0.49 9.55 -11.00
N VAL A 173 -1.13 10.51 -10.31
CA VAL A 173 -2.12 11.42 -10.92
C VAL A 173 -1.49 12.29 -12.01
N VAL A 174 -0.29 12.84 -11.76
CA VAL A 174 0.45 13.63 -12.75
C VAL A 174 0.82 12.77 -13.95
N LEU A 175 1.37 11.57 -13.73
CA LEU A 175 1.77 10.66 -14.79
C LEU A 175 0.60 10.23 -15.69
N SER A 176 -0.61 10.07 -15.15
CA SER A 176 -1.81 9.84 -15.97
C SER A 176 -2.07 10.96 -16.97
N LYS A 177 -1.85 12.23 -16.58
CA LYS A 177 -2.05 13.37 -17.49
C LYS A 177 -1.00 13.47 -18.59
N VAL A 178 0.21 12.98 -18.34
CA VAL A 178 1.37 13.04 -19.26
C VAL A 178 1.54 11.73 -20.04
N ASN A 179 0.67 10.74 -19.83
CA ASN A 179 0.80 9.38 -20.38
C ASN A 179 0.95 9.35 -21.92
N GLY A 180 0.32 10.28 -22.64
CA GLY A 180 0.45 10.38 -24.10
C GLY A 180 1.88 10.66 -24.58
N ILE A 181 2.65 11.44 -23.81
CA ILE A 181 4.03 11.85 -24.17
C ILE A 181 5.01 10.69 -23.93
N HIS A 182 4.82 9.91 -22.86
CA HIS A 182 5.72 8.81 -22.53
C HIS A 182 5.65 7.63 -23.52
N GLN A 183 4.49 7.40 -24.14
CA GLN A 183 4.33 6.34 -25.13
C GLN A 183 5.08 6.64 -26.44
N GLU A 184 5.16 7.91 -26.83
CA GLU A 184 5.88 8.35 -28.02
C GLU A 184 7.41 8.26 -27.83
N TYR A 185 7.90 8.52 -26.61
CA TYR A 185 9.33 8.56 -26.29
C TYR A 185 9.79 7.42 -25.35
N PHE A 186 9.33 6.19 -25.61
CA PHE A 186 9.62 5.03 -24.74
C PHE A 186 11.12 4.84 -24.46
N TRP A 187 11.98 4.87 -25.48
CA TRP A 187 13.43 4.69 -25.30
C TRP A 187 14.09 5.82 -24.48
N TRP A 188 13.59 7.05 -24.58
CA TRP A 188 14.03 8.14 -23.70
C TRP A 188 13.60 7.88 -22.26
N SER A 189 12.42 7.32 -22.02
CA SER A 189 11.97 6.94 -20.67
C SER A 189 12.84 5.82 -20.07
N VAL A 190 13.28 4.85 -20.88
CA VAL A 190 14.28 3.83 -20.51
C VAL A 190 15.59 4.49 -20.13
N MET A 191 16.12 5.37 -20.99
CA MET A 191 17.40 6.04 -20.74
C MET A 191 17.36 6.92 -19.48
N ILE A 192 16.30 7.71 -19.29
CA ILE A 192 16.09 8.54 -18.09
C ILE A 192 16.01 7.66 -16.84
N THR A 193 15.35 6.51 -16.92
CA THR A 193 15.26 5.59 -15.77
C THR A 193 16.62 5.03 -15.39
N VAL A 194 17.41 4.58 -16.37
CA VAL A 194 18.76 4.03 -16.14
C VAL A 194 19.70 5.11 -15.60
N LEU A 195 19.71 6.31 -16.21
CA LEU A 195 20.52 7.44 -15.76
C LEU A 195 20.10 7.92 -14.38
N GLY A 196 18.80 8.04 -14.13
CA GLY A 196 18.25 8.44 -12.83
C GLY A 196 18.63 7.46 -11.73
N ALA A 197 18.58 6.15 -12.02
CA ALA A 197 19.02 5.12 -11.08
C ALA A 197 20.53 5.22 -10.80
N ALA A 198 21.35 5.40 -11.83
CA ALA A 198 22.80 5.56 -11.69
C ALA A 198 23.16 6.81 -10.86
N VAL A 199 22.47 7.93 -11.08
CA VAL A 199 22.66 9.17 -10.30
C VAL A 199 22.22 8.98 -8.85
N CYS A 200 21.07 8.37 -8.59
CA CYS A 200 20.60 8.11 -7.23
C CYS A 200 21.62 7.25 -6.45
N PHE A 201 22.13 6.20 -7.11
CA PHE A 201 23.14 5.31 -6.53
C PHE A 201 24.46 6.04 -6.27
N TRP A 202 24.91 6.88 -7.19
CA TRP A 202 26.17 7.61 -7.07
C TRP A 202 26.15 8.66 -5.94
N PHE A 203 25.04 9.39 -5.80
CA PHE A 203 24.89 10.46 -4.81
C PHE A 203 24.30 10.00 -3.48
N GLN A 204 24.00 8.70 -3.32
CA GLN A 204 23.40 8.12 -2.10
C GLN A 204 22.19 8.92 -1.60
N ILE A 205 21.26 9.22 -2.51
CA ILE A 205 20.12 10.09 -2.22
C ILE A 205 19.19 9.39 -1.22
N PRO A 206 18.79 10.03 -0.09
CA PRO A 206 17.98 9.39 0.95
C PRO A 206 16.58 8.95 0.50
N PHE A 207 16.07 9.50 -0.62
CA PHE A 207 14.78 9.18 -1.22
C PHE A 207 14.91 8.31 -2.50
N GLU A 208 16.04 7.63 -2.69
CA GLU A 208 16.31 6.83 -3.88
C GLU A 208 15.17 5.85 -4.22
N LYS A 209 14.62 5.15 -3.22
CA LYS A 209 13.56 4.16 -3.42
C LYS A 209 12.27 4.77 -3.98
N HIS A 210 11.94 6.00 -3.61
CA HIS A 210 10.75 6.70 -4.08
C HIS A 210 10.92 7.13 -5.53
N VAL A 211 12.08 7.71 -5.86
CA VAL A 211 12.42 8.12 -7.22
C VAL A 211 12.47 6.91 -8.15
N LEU A 212 13.16 5.84 -7.72
CA LEU A 212 13.22 4.58 -8.46
C LEU A 212 11.83 3.97 -8.68
N SER A 213 10.95 3.99 -7.68
CA SER A 213 9.57 3.50 -7.83
C SER A 213 8.80 4.24 -8.92
N ILE A 214 8.97 5.56 -9.02
CA ILE A 214 8.36 6.39 -10.08
C ILE A 214 8.92 6.00 -11.45
N LEU A 215 10.25 5.91 -11.56
CA LEU A 215 10.91 5.55 -12.81
C LEU A 215 10.52 4.14 -13.28
N PHE A 216 10.53 3.16 -12.37
CA PHE A 216 10.05 1.80 -12.66
C PHE A 216 8.59 1.80 -13.12
N PHE A 217 7.72 2.57 -12.47
CA PHE A 217 6.32 2.65 -12.89
C PHE A 217 6.18 3.21 -14.32
N ILE A 218 6.95 4.25 -14.69
CA ILE A 218 6.96 4.81 -16.06
C ILE A 218 7.40 3.75 -17.10
N LEU A 219 8.38 2.90 -16.77
CA LEU A 219 8.77 1.81 -17.67
C LEU A 219 7.68 0.77 -17.80
N LEU A 220 7.12 0.33 -16.67
CA LEU A 220 6.19 -0.79 -16.62
C LEU A 220 4.83 -0.44 -17.24
N ILE A 221 4.37 0.81 -17.13
CA ILE A 221 3.08 1.21 -17.71
C ILE A 221 3.08 1.19 -19.24
N ASN A 222 4.23 1.46 -19.85
CA ASN A 222 4.40 1.41 -21.30
C ASN A 222 4.54 -0.02 -21.84
N TRP A 223 4.81 -0.98 -20.95
CA TRP A 223 4.96 -2.37 -21.34
C TRP A 223 3.60 -3.00 -21.63
N LYS A 224 3.22 -3.14 -22.91
CA LYS A 224 1.94 -3.74 -23.33
C LYS A 224 1.92 -5.28 -23.18
N VAL A 225 1.99 -5.78 -21.95
CA VAL A 225 1.82 -7.22 -21.67
C VAL A 225 0.34 -7.56 -21.62
N GLY A 226 -0.08 -8.59 -22.36
CA GLY A 226 -1.40 -9.20 -22.20
C GLY A 226 -1.43 -10.00 -20.90
N PHE A 227 -2.21 -9.56 -19.92
CA PHE A 227 -2.35 -10.23 -18.62
C PHE A 227 -3.83 -10.34 -18.24
N MET A 228 -4.19 -11.28 -17.37
CA MET A 228 -5.58 -11.48 -16.96
C MET A 228 -6.01 -10.44 -15.91
N ASP A 229 -7.31 -10.17 -15.80
CA ASP A 229 -7.85 -9.36 -14.71
C ASP A 229 -7.82 -10.15 -13.40
N VAL A 230 -6.85 -9.83 -12.55
CA VAL A 230 -6.66 -10.45 -11.25
C VAL A 230 -6.87 -9.45 -10.10
N GLY A 231 -7.42 -8.28 -10.37
CA GLY A 231 -7.45 -7.17 -9.41
C GLY A 231 -8.14 -7.53 -8.08
N GLY A 232 -9.26 -8.27 -8.15
CA GLY A 232 -9.96 -8.77 -6.97
C GLY A 232 -9.16 -9.80 -6.18
N TYR A 233 -8.51 -10.74 -6.87
CA TYR A 233 -7.70 -11.80 -6.24
C TYR A 233 -6.42 -11.26 -5.60
N SER A 234 -5.73 -10.34 -6.29
CA SER A 234 -4.57 -9.62 -5.78
C SER A 234 -4.92 -8.84 -4.51
N TYR A 235 -6.09 -8.19 -4.46
CA TYR A 235 -6.51 -7.46 -3.28
C TYR A 235 -6.82 -8.39 -2.09
N THR A 236 -7.49 -9.52 -2.34
CA THR A 236 -7.71 -10.56 -1.32
C THR A 236 -6.38 -11.11 -0.80
N LEU A 237 -5.43 -11.39 -1.69
CA LEU A 237 -4.10 -11.86 -1.30
C LEU A 237 -3.40 -10.86 -0.37
N HIS A 238 -3.44 -9.56 -0.70
CA HIS A 238 -2.84 -8.49 0.11
C HIS A 238 -3.49 -8.31 1.49
N LEU A 239 -4.77 -8.62 1.64
CA LEU A 239 -5.49 -8.46 2.91
C LEU A 239 -5.31 -9.67 3.81
N TYR A 240 -5.40 -10.87 3.24
CA TYR A 240 -5.56 -12.10 4.01
C TYR A 240 -4.28 -12.92 4.16
N HIS A 241 -3.17 -12.56 3.49
CA HIS A 241 -1.90 -13.26 3.72
C HIS A 241 -1.44 -13.14 5.17
N SER A 242 -1.52 -11.95 5.79
CA SER A 242 -1.10 -11.77 7.18
C SER A 242 -1.99 -12.52 8.18
N PRO A 243 -3.33 -12.49 8.13
CA PRO A 243 -4.16 -13.35 8.97
C PRO A 243 -3.85 -14.83 8.82
N VAL A 244 -3.65 -15.31 7.59
CA VAL A 244 -3.30 -16.71 7.33
C VAL A 244 -1.95 -17.06 7.98
N ILE A 245 -0.94 -16.21 7.82
CA ILE A 245 0.37 -16.42 8.44
C ILE A 245 0.26 -16.41 9.98
N VAL A 246 -0.42 -15.42 10.56
CA VAL A 246 -0.54 -15.29 12.03
C VAL A 246 -1.34 -16.44 12.65
N VAL A 247 -2.36 -16.97 11.97
CA VAL A 247 -3.14 -18.11 12.47
C VAL A 247 -2.37 -19.43 12.30
N LEU A 248 -1.65 -19.61 11.19
CA LEU A 248 -0.90 -20.84 10.93
C LEU A 248 0.41 -20.93 11.72
N PHE A 249 1.05 -19.80 12.00
CA PHE A 249 2.37 -19.79 12.62
C PHE A 249 2.40 -20.49 13.99
N PRO A 250 1.46 -20.25 14.93
CA PRO A 250 1.38 -21.00 16.18
C PRO A 250 1.09 -22.50 15.98
N ILE A 251 0.32 -22.87 14.96
CA ILE A 251 -0.05 -24.28 14.69
C ILE A 251 1.13 -25.07 14.14
N LEU A 252 1.98 -24.44 13.32
CA LEU A 252 3.14 -25.08 12.71
C LEU A 252 4.34 -25.21 13.65
N TYR A 253 4.39 -24.40 14.71
CA TYR A 253 5.49 -24.35 15.68
C TYR A 253 5.10 -24.85 17.09
N ALA A 254 3.86 -25.33 17.27
CA ALA A 254 3.41 -26.08 18.45
C ALA A 254 3.60 -27.58 18.26
#